data_AF-A0A1F6V3T4-F1
#
_entry.id   AF-A0A1F6V3T4-F1
#
_cell.length_a   1.000
_cell.length_b   1.000
_cell.length_c   1.000
_cell.angle_alpha   90.00
_cell.angle_beta   90.00
_cell.angle_gamma   90.00
#
_symmetry.space_group_name_H-M   'P 1'
#
loop_
_entity.id
_entity.type
_entity.pdbx_description
1 polymer ?
#
loop_
_entity_poly.entity_id
_entity_poly.type
_entity_poly.pdbx_seq_one_letter_code
_entity_poly.pdbx_strand_id
1 'polypeptide(L)' 'MNDDKKELKALCMKCRDANRKPTMQTMLGPVVTKNDKGRYSAKGTCANCGGNMFKFLSEADAKALM' A
#
# COMPACT_ATOMS: atom_id res chain seq x y z
N MET A 1 -0.58 21.47 -12.07
CA MET A 1 -0.95 20.88 -10.78
C MET A 1 -0.02 19.72 -10.52
N ASN A 2 1.06 19.95 -9.77
CA ASN A 2 2.07 18.94 -9.48
C ASN A 2 1.80 18.39 -8.08
N ASP A 3 1.14 17.24 -8.00
CA ASP A 3 1.10 16.43 -6.78
C ASP A 3 1.18 14.97 -7.22
N ASP A 4 2.33 14.60 -7.81
CA ASP A 4 2.77 13.22 -8.02
C ASP A 4 3.06 12.53 -6.67
N LYS A 5 2.18 12.70 -5.67
CA LYS A 5 2.08 11.73 -4.57
C LYS A 5 1.52 10.46 -5.19
N LYS A 6 2.42 9.66 -5.76
CA LYS A 6 2.12 8.40 -6.45
C LYS A 6 1.17 7.58 -5.57
N GLU A 7 -0.12 7.56 -5.92
CA GLU A 7 -1.17 6.96 -5.09
C GLU A 7 -0.91 5.46 -4.97
N LEU A 8 -0.46 5.03 -3.79
CA LEU A 8 -0.12 3.64 -3.59
C LEU A 8 -1.39 2.81 -3.38
N LYS A 9 -1.83 2.10 -4.42
CA LYS A 9 -2.94 1.14 -4.26
C LYS A 9 -2.45 -0.21 -3.74
N ALA A 10 -3.16 -0.76 -2.76
CA ALA A 10 -2.87 -2.06 -2.15
C ALA A 10 -4.16 -2.81 -1.80
N LEU A 11 -4.07 -4.12 -1.56
CA LEU A 11 -5.22 -4.89 -1.07
C LEU A 11 -5.51 -4.51 0.38
N CYS A 12 -6.74 -4.10 0.68
CA CYS A 12 -7.17 -3.90 2.06
C CYS A 12 -7.74 -5.22 2.61
N MET A 13 -7.26 -5.65 3.78
CA MET A 13 -7.76 -6.89 4.41
C MET A 13 -9.18 -6.75 5.00
N LYS A 14 -9.67 -5.52 5.15
CA LYS A 14 -11.04 -5.22 5.61
C LYS A 14 -12.02 -4.98 4.46
N CYS A 15 -11.66 -4.19 3.45
CA CYS A 15 -12.54 -3.94 2.30
C CYS A 15 -12.66 -5.19 1.44
N ARG A 16 -13.82 -5.83 1.49
CA ARG A 16 -14.13 -7.02 0.68
C ARG A 16 -15.27 -6.75 -0.28
N ASP A 17 -15.20 -7.36 -1.45
CA ASP A 17 -16.31 -7.37 -2.40
C ASP A 17 -17.43 -8.33 -1.94
N ALA A 18 -18.52 -8.40 -2.72
CA ALA A 18 -19.64 -9.30 -2.48
C ALA A 18 -19.24 -10.79 -2.42
N ASN A 19 -18.12 -11.17 -3.04
CA ASN A 19 -17.56 -12.52 -3.01
C ASN A 19 -16.56 -12.73 -1.87
N ARG A 20 -16.49 -11.79 -0.91
CA ARG A 20 -15.56 -11.78 0.22
C ARG A 20 -14.09 -11.68 -0.19
N LYS A 21 -13.77 -11.22 -1.40
CA LYS A 21 -12.38 -11.03 -1.87
C LYS A 21 -11.85 -9.65 -1.45
N PRO A 22 -10.59 -9.56 -0.98
CA PRO A 22 -9.94 -8.27 -0.72
C PRO A 22 -9.96 -7.38 -1.96
N THR A 23 -10.23 -6.09 -1.78
CA THR A 23 -10.26 -5.10 -2.86
C THR A 23 -9.05 -4.17 -2.80
N MET A 24 -8.63 -3.67 -3.96
CA MET A 24 -7.60 -2.65 -4.05
C MET A 24 -8.14 -1.31 -3.56
N GLN A 25 -7.45 -0.69 -2.62
CA GLN A 25 -7.79 0.60 -2.04
C GLN A 25 -6.57 1.51 -2.07
N THR A 26 -6.80 2.82 -2.02
CA THR A 26 -5.72 3.80 -1.86
C THR A 26 -5.16 3.70 -0.44
N MET A 27 -3.84 3.55 -0.33
CA MET A 27 -3.10 3.55 0.93
C MET A 27 -2.72 4.98 1.30
N LEU A 28 -3.17 5.43 2.47
CA LEU A 28 -2.79 6.69 3.08
C LEU A 28 -1.55 6.49 3.95
N GLY A 29 -0.66 7.48 3.94
CA GLY A 29 0.58 7.49 4.70
C GLY A 29 1.45 6.24 4.49
N PRO A 30 1.78 5.85 3.24
CA PRO A 30 2.61 4.69 3.00
C PRO A 30 4.01 4.89 3.59
N VAL A 31 4.42 4.00 4.49
CA VAL A 31 5.76 3.92 5.06
C VAL A 31 6.46 2.71 4.46
N VAL A 32 7.50 2.98 3.66
CA VAL A 32 8.31 1.94 3.04
C VAL A 32 9.37 1.44 4.02
N THR A 33 9.48 0.13 4.16
CA THR A 33 10.49 -0.55 4.98
C THR A 33 11.14 -1.67 4.17
N LYS A 34 12.42 -1.92 4.42
CA LYS A 34 13.17 -3.05 3.89
C LYS A 34 13.46 -4.02 5.03
N ASN A 35 13.16 -5.30 4.85
CA ASN A 35 13.50 -6.32 5.85
C ASN A 35 14.94 -6.83 5.67
N ASP A 36 15.42 -7.63 6.61
CA ASP A 36 16.77 -8.23 6.61
C ASP A 36 17.02 -9.19 5.42
N LYS A 37 15.93 -9.66 4.79
CA LYS A 37 15.98 -10.50 3.57
C LYS A 37 15.97 -9.66 2.28
N GLY A 38 16.12 -8.34 2.39
CA GLY A 38 16.18 -7.42 1.26
C GLY A 38 14.84 -7.13 0.56
N ARG A 39 13.70 -7.54 1.12
CA ARG A 39 12.37 -7.31 0.53
C ARG A 39 11.81 -5.98 1.00
N TYR A 40 11.32 -5.18 0.06
CA TYR A 40 10.64 -3.93 0.35
C TYR A 40 9.14 -4.14 0.56
N SER A 41 8.58 -3.40 1.49
CA SER A 41 7.14 -3.36 1.73
C SER A 41 6.70 -2.00 2.20
N ALA A 42 5.51 -1.60 1.81
CA ALA A 42 4.83 -0.42 2.34
C ALA A 42 3.72 -0.83 3.31
N LYS A 43 3.65 -0.11 4.43
CA LYS A 43 2.57 -0.16 5.40
C LYS A 43 1.86 1.18 5.43
N GLY A 44 0.54 1.17 5.58
CA GLY A 44 -0.25 2.39 5.71
C GLY A 44 -1.68 2.07 6.09
N THR A 45 -2.57 3.03 5.92
CA THR A 45 -4.00 2.89 6.26
C THR A 45 -4.88 2.99 5.02
N CYS A 46 -6.01 2.30 5.04
CA CYS A 46 -6.98 2.32 3.95
C CYS A 46 -7.75 3.63 3.94
N ALA A 47 -7.73 4.34 2.82
CA ALA A 47 -8.49 5.58 2.64
C ALA A 47 -10.00 5.37 2.81
N ASN A 48 -10.50 4.17 2.48
CA ASN A 48 -11.94 3.87 2.50
C ASN A 48 -12.45 3.46 3.89
N CYS A 49 -11.72 2.60 4.61
CA CYS A 49 -12.23 2.00 5.86
C CYS A 49 -11.31 2.19 7.08
N GLY A 50 -10.20 2.92 6.95
CA GLY A 50 -9.19 3.11 8.01
C GLY A 50 -8.45 1.83 8.43
N GLY A 51 -8.65 0.71 7.72
CA GLY A 51 -8.00 -0.55 8.04
C GLY A 51 -6.51 -0.56 7.69
N ASN A 52 -5.73 -1.38 8.40
CA ASN A 52 -4.32 -1.56 8.07
C ASN A 52 -4.15 -2.14 6.66
N MET A 53 -3.18 -1.58 5.94
CA MET A 53 -2.81 -2.03 4.60
C MET A 53 -1.33 -2.40 4.55
N PHE A 54 -1.03 -3.38 3.71
CA PHE A 54 0.32 -3.86 3.48
C PHE A 54 0.50 -4.22 2.01
N LYS A 55 1.64 -3.86 1.43
CA LYS A 55 1.99 -4.19 0.04
C LYS A 55 3.47 -4.49 -0.07
N PHE A 56 3.80 -5.60 -0.71
CA PHE A 56 5.18 -5.84 -1.17
C PHE A 56 5.49 -4.94 -2.36
N LEU A 57 6.69 -4.38 -2.37
CA LEU A 57 7.16 -3.51 -3.43
C LEU A 57 8.39 -4.14 -4.11
N SER A 58 8.52 -3.87 -5.40
CA SER A 58 9.79 -4.05 -6.07
C SER A 58 10.80 -3.03 -5.54
N GLU A 59 12.10 -3.27 -5.73
CA GLU A 59 13.12 -2.29 -5.33
C GLU A 59 12.92 -0.94 -6.04
N ALA A 60 12.56 -0.96 -7.33
CA ALA A 60 12.32 0.25 -8.10
C ALA A 60 11.12 1.05 -7.57
N ASP A 61 10.01 0.37 -7.27
CA ASP A 61 8.82 1.03 -6.71
C ASP A 61 9.07 1.55 -5.29
N ALA A 62 9.85 0.81 -4.50
CA ALA A 62 10.22 1.23 -3.15
C ALA A 62 11.09 2.49 -3.17
N LYS A 63 12.12 2.53 -4.04
CA LYS A 63 12.98 3.72 -4.20
C LYS A 63 12.23 4.94 -4.75
N ALA A 64 11.15 4.74 -5.52
CA ALA A 64 10.32 5.83 -6.00
C ALA A 64 9.33 6.38 -4.96
N LEU A 65 9.17 5.69 -3.82
CA LEU A 65 8.26 6.05 -2.72
C LEU A 65 9.00 6.50 -1.45
N MET A 66 10.32 6.26 -1.37
CA MET A 66 11.22 6.78 -0.34
C MET A 66 11.67 8.19 -0.70
#